data_AF-A0A2A4UGJ1-F1
#
_entry.id   AF-A0A2A4UGJ1-F1
#
_cell.length_a   1.000
_cell.length_b   1.000
_cell.length_c   1.000
_cell.angle_alpha   90.00
_cell.angle_beta   90.00
_cell.angle_gamma   90.00
#
_symmetry.space_group_name_H-M   'P 1'
#
loop_
_entity.id
_entity.type
_entity.pdbx_description
1 polymer ?
#
loop_
_entity_poly.entity_id
_entity_poly.type
_entity_poly.pdbx_seq_one_letter_code
_entity_poly.pdbx_strand_id
1 'polypeptide(L)' 'MIKFEWDLTKADSNIKKHGVSFEEAKSVFYDEFAVQFYQNDSIEGEDRFYCLGLAQHTRFL' A
#
# COMPACT_ATOMS: atom_id res chain seq x y z
N MET A 1 14.99 -3.86 8.38
CA MET A 1 14.27 -4.20 7.15
C MET A 1 12.78 -4.21 7.48
N ILE A 2 11.96 -3.48 6.72
CA ILE A 2 10.50 -3.43 6.93
C ILE A 2 9.91 -4.78 6.50
N LYS A 3 9.02 -5.34 7.31
CA LYS A 3 8.30 -6.58 7.01
C LYS A 3 6.88 -6.23 6.58
N PHE A 4 6.43 -6.87 5.51
CA PHE A 4 5.09 -6.69 4.97
C PHE A 4 4.38 -8.04 4.99
N GLU A 5 3.09 -8.00 5.31
CA GLU A 5 2.21 -9.15 5.27
C GLU A 5 0.87 -8.75 4.66
N TRP A 6 0.23 -9.69 4.00
CA TRP A 6 -1.11 -9.53 3.45
C TRP A 6 -1.76 -10.90 3.28
N ASP A 7 -3.08 -10.90 3.35
CA ASP A 7 -3.87 -12.07 2.98
C ASP A 7 -3.80 -12.33 1.46
N LEU A 8 -3.65 -13.60 1.07
CA LEU A 8 -3.52 -14.01 -0.33
C LEU A 8 -4.80 -13.74 -1.13
N THR A 9 -5.97 -13.96 -0.52
CA THR A 9 -7.25 -13.69 -1.18
C THR A 9 -7.41 -12.19 -1.47
N LYS A 10 -6.97 -11.34 -0.53
CA LYS A 10 -6.94 -9.88 -0.72
C LYS A 10 -5.94 -9.48 -1.80
N ALA A 11 -4.77 -10.10 -1.85
CA ALA A 11 -3.77 -9.83 -2.90
C ALA A 11 -4.32 -10.12 -4.30
N ASP A 12 -4.96 -11.28 -4.48
CA ASP A 12 -5.60 -11.65 -5.74
C ASP A 12 -6.73 -10.68 -6.11
N SER A 13 -7.56 -10.31 -5.13
CA SER A 13 -8.61 -9.31 -5.35
C SER A 13 -8.03 -7.94 -5.70
N ASN A 14 -6.88 -7.55 -5.15
CA ASN A 14 -6.25 -6.26 -5.41
C ASN A 14 -5.76 -6.17 -6.85
N ILE A 15 -5.10 -7.22 -7.34
CA ILE A 15 -4.65 -7.30 -8.73
C ILE A 15 -5.86 -7.23 -9.68
N LYS A 16 -6.94 -7.96 -9.40
CA LYS A 16 -8.15 -7.94 -10.24
C LYS A 16 -8.84 -6.58 -10.27
N LYS A 17 -8.89 -5.87 -9.13
CA LYS A 17 -9.59 -4.58 -9.01
C LYS A 17 -8.77 -3.38 -9.48
N HIS A 18 -7.46 -3.40 -9.23
CA HIS A 18 -6.58 -2.23 -9.38
C HIS A 18 -5.42 -2.45 -10.35
N GLY A 19 -5.19 -3.68 -10.82
CA GLY A 19 -4.09 -3.99 -11.74
C GLY A 19 -2.70 -3.82 -11.13
N VAL A 20 -2.60 -3.85 -9.80
CA VAL A 20 -1.34 -3.70 -9.05
C VAL A 20 -1.23 -4.79 -7.98
N SER A 21 -0.04 -5.37 -7.83
CA SER A 21 0.25 -6.35 -6.78
C SER A 21 0.73 -5.65 -5.51
N PHE A 22 0.54 -6.27 -4.34
CA PHE A 22 1.13 -5.72 -3.10
C PHE A 22 2.66 -5.78 -3.09
N GLU A 23 3.25 -6.72 -3.84
CA GLU A 23 4.69 -6.80 -4.03
C GLU A 23 5.24 -5.58 -4.78
N GLU A 24 4.48 -5.03 -5.71
CA GLU A 24 4.80 -3.75 -6.36
C GLU A 24 4.45 -2.56 -5.46
N ALA A 25 3.27 -2.56 -4.85
CA ALA A 25 2.80 -1.45 -4.02
C ALA A 25 3.70 -1.19 -2.80
N LYS A 26 4.32 -2.22 -2.23
CA LYS A 26 5.27 -2.05 -1.11
C LYS A 26 6.47 -1.17 -1.49
N SER A 27 6.77 -1.03 -2.79
CA SER A 27 7.91 -0.21 -3.23
C SER A 27 7.73 1.28 -2.91
N VAL A 28 6.49 1.75 -2.76
CA VAL A 28 6.16 3.12 -2.33
C VAL A 28 6.76 3.45 -0.97
N PHE A 29 6.93 2.47 -0.07
CA PHE A 29 7.55 2.69 1.24
C PHE A 29 9.06 3.00 1.16
N TYR A 30 9.66 2.87 -0.02
CA TYR A 30 11.06 3.25 -0.28
C TYR A 30 11.18 4.56 -1.07
N ASP A 31 10.07 5.21 -1.42
CA ASP A 31 10.08 6.56 -1.97
C ASP A 31 10.27 7.58 -0.84
N GLU A 32 11.37 8.33 -0.90
CA GLU A 32 11.71 9.37 0.08
C GLU A 32 10.70 10.52 0.11
N PHE A 33 9.90 10.66 -0.96
CA PHE A 33 8.87 11.70 -1.11
C PHE A 33 7.45 11.16 -0.92
N ALA A 34 7.29 9.90 -0.51
CA ALA A 34 5.96 9.34 -0.24
C ALA A 34 5.24 10.12 0.87
N VAL A 35 3.95 10.38 0.67
CA VAL A 35 3.10 11.08 1.62
C VAL A 35 2.16 10.08 2.29
N GLN A 36 2.07 10.15 3.62
CA GLN A 36 1.17 9.33 4.41
C GLN A 36 0.05 10.16 5.00
N PHE A 37 -1.17 9.63 4.94
CA PHE A 37 -2.38 10.27 5.47
C PHE A 37 -3.08 9.32 6.43
N TYR A 38 -3.42 9.79 7.62
CA TYR A 38 -4.20 9.01 8.57
C TYR A 38 -5.63 8.82 8.06
N GLN A 39 -6.13 7.59 8.09
CA GLN A 39 -7.51 7.29 7.74
C GLN A 39 -8.38 7.45 8.99
N ASN A 40 -9.14 8.54 9.03
CA ASN A 40 -9.94 8.94 10.19
C ASN A 40 -11.10 7.99 10.53
N ASP A 41 -11.51 7.15 9.57
CA ASP A 41 -12.61 6.17 9.74
C ASP A 41 -12.10 4.80 10.20
N SER A 42 -10.94 4.75 10.87
CA SER A 42 -10.39 3.52 11.41
C SER A 42 -11.35 2.94 12.45
N ILE A 43 -11.76 1.68 12.25
CA ILE A 43 -12.59 0.93 13.20
C ILE A 43 -11.78 0.77 14.49
N GLU A 44 -12.42 0.95 15.65
CA GLU A 44 -11.77 0.95 16.96
C GLU A 44 -10.78 -0.22 17.12
N GLY A 45 -9.50 0.11 17.31
CA GLY A 45 -8.45 -0.85 17.64
C GLY A 45 -7.30 -0.99 16.63
N GLU A 46 -7.36 -0.35 15.46
CA GLU A 46 -6.30 -0.42 14.45
C GLU A 46 -5.99 0.95 13.83
N ASP A 47 -4.71 1.34 13.76
CA ASP A 47 -4.29 2.51 13.01
C ASP A 47 -4.24 2.19 11.51
N ARG A 48 -4.91 3.01 10.69
CA ARG A 48 -4.88 2.87 9.22
C ARG A 48 -4.35 4.12 8.56
N PHE A 49 -3.53 3.90 7.53
CA PHE A 49 -2.89 4.97 6.76
C PHE A 49 -3.05 4.71 5.27
N TYR A 50 -3.28 5.78 4.51
CA TYR A 50 -3.00 5.81 3.09
C TYR A 50 -1.54 6.21 2.87
N CYS A 51 -0.89 5.62 1.87
CA CYS A 51 0.46 5.99 1.46
C CYS A 51 0.42 6.22 -0.05
N LEU A 52 0.80 7.44 -0.47
CA LEU A 52 0.83 7.87 -1.86
C LEU A 52 2.28 8.17 -2.24
N GLY A 53 2.78 7.58 -3.32
CA GLY A 53 4.14 7.84 -3.79
C GLY A 53 4.49 7.12 -5.08
N LEU A 54 5.76 7.17 -5.44
CA LEU A 54 6.28 6.56 -6.66
C LEU A 54 6.72 5.11 -6.42
N ALA A 55 6.17 4.20 -7.20
CA ALA A 55 6.57 2.79 -7.24
C ALA A 55 7.73 2.54 -8.22
N GLN A 56 8.38 1.37 -8.10
CA GLN A 56 9.55 0.97 -8.90
C GLN A 56 9.40 1.08 -10.43
N HIS A 57 8.17 1.03 -10.98
CA HIS A 57 7.91 1.19 -12.42
C HIS A 57 7.52 2.62 -12.81
N THR A 58 7.93 3.62 -12.03
CA THR A 58 7.58 5.04 -12.24
C THR A 58 6.05 5.24 -12.28
N ARG A 59 5.33 4.42 -11.53
CA ARG A 59 3.87 4.49 -11.39
C ARG A 59 3.57 5.17 -10.06
N PHE A 60 2.72 6.19 -10.08
CA PHE A 60 2.13 6.72 -8.86
C PHE A 60 1.07 5.76 -8.34
N LEU A 61 1.22 5.36 -7.08
CA LEU A 61 0.31 4.48 -6.35
C LEU A 61 -0.17 5.17 -5.08
#